data_AF-A0A537L5I9-F1
#
_entry.id   AF-A0A537L5I9-F1
#
_cell.length_a   1.000
_cell.length_b   1.000
_cell.length_c   1.000
_cell.angle_alpha   90.00
_cell.angle_beta   90.00
_cell.angle_gamma   90.00
#
_symmetry.space_group_name_H-M   'P 1'
#
loop_
_entity.id
_entity.type
_entity.pdbx_description
1 polymer ?
#
loop_
_entity_poly.entity_id
_entity_poly.type
_entity_poly.pdbx_seq_one_letter_code
_entity_poly.pdbx_strand_id
1 'polypeptide(L)'
;MPKLIPIARAAIFAALLAPAGAQAGRVTECTAINICYCVEQDIKPAIDANISKIRQQIAEQKSYGKAIGYMSLPISTVGGAYSGINLKVAAETKDKVEKRFGVKSVWILNPGGSGFSLPSGANGADYMLQWTRVLEGPNGNGEDFDFFYFVGPADFASALGLTGEGDMEKIDDLFDRRYLADQGLRDAVAQGKVSKPTFRNYYGLRASIAFSYGSHDEWNILRLLNDRRRGGTQFGVANQIASFYDGHATPPSAAEQGVSTGYVGRCNF
;
A
#
# COMPACT_ATOMS: atom_id res chain seq x y z
N MET A 1 81.02 2.37 32.88
CA MET A 1 79.60 2.78 32.81
C MET A 1 79.02 2.22 31.52
N PRO A 2 78.12 1.23 31.57
CA PRO A 2 77.59 0.58 30.36
C PRO A 2 76.50 1.45 29.72
N LYS A 3 76.62 1.68 28.41
CA LYS A 3 75.61 2.38 27.59
C LYS A 3 74.52 1.38 27.17
N LEU A 4 73.26 1.72 27.49
CA LEU A 4 72.07 0.95 27.14
C LEU A 4 71.87 0.89 25.60
N ILE A 5 71.46 -0.29 25.13
CA ILE A 5 70.97 -0.57 23.79
C ILE A 5 69.44 -0.31 23.78
N PRO A 6 68.87 0.44 22.82
CA PRO A 6 67.43 0.58 22.72
C PRO A 6 66.82 -0.61 21.96
N ILE A 7 65.88 -1.31 22.59
CA ILE A 7 65.06 -2.36 21.97
C ILE A 7 63.94 -1.68 21.18
N ALA A 8 63.92 -1.86 19.86
CA ALA A 8 62.84 -1.40 19.00
C ALA A 8 61.58 -2.27 19.20
N ARG A 9 60.48 -1.65 19.64
CA ARG A 9 59.16 -2.28 19.70
C ARG A 9 58.51 -2.24 18.31
N ALA A 10 58.37 -3.40 17.68
CA ALA A 10 57.53 -3.55 16.50
C ALA A 10 56.04 -3.44 16.91
N ALA A 11 55.35 -2.41 16.43
CA ALA A 11 53.90 -2.28 16.58
C ALA A 11 53.23 -3.08 15.46
N ILE A 12 52.55 -4.18 15.82
CA ILE A 12 51.67 -4.93 14.92
C ILE A 12 50.36 -4.15 14.81
N PHE A 13 50.14 -3.48 13.67
CA PHE A 13 48.84 -2.93 13.32
C PHE A 13 47.92 -4.08 12.89
N ALA A 14 47.04 -4.53 13.79
CA ALA A 14 45.91 -5.35 13.41
C ALA A 14 44.90 -4.47 12.66
N ALA A 15 44.87 -4.57 11.33
CA ALA A 15 43.82 -3.98 10.52
C ALA A 15 42.50 -4.67 10.87
N LEU A 16 41.65 -3.98 11.63
CA LEU A 16 40.25 -4.34 11.78
C LEU A 16 39.59 -4.22 10.40
N LEU A 17 39.43 -5.36 9.73
CA LEU A 17 38.51 -5.48 8.59
C LEU A 17 37.11 -5.18 9.13
N ALA A 18 36.61 -3.98 8.85
CA ALA A 18 35.19 -3.70 8.99
C ALA A 18 34.43 -4.77 8.19
N PRO A 19 33.38 -5.41 8.75
CA PRO A 19 32.56 -6.31 7.96
C PRO A 19 32.01 -5.50 6.79
N ALA A 20 32.36 -5.93 5.57
CA ALA A 20 31.73 -5.45 4.37
C ALA A 20 30.21 -5.55 4.60
N GLY A 21 29.51 -4.42 4.53
CA GLY A 21 28.06 -4.41 4.67
C GLY A 21 27.51 -5.44 3.70
N ALA A 22 26.77 -6.42 4.23
CA ALA A 22 26.05 -7.40 3.42
C ALA A 22 25.24 -6.61 2.40
N GLN A 23 25.58 -6.77 1.13
CA GLN A 23 24.84 -6.17 0.04
C GLN A 23 23.46 -6.83 0.08
N ALA A 24 22.43 -6.06 0.43
CA ALA A 24 21.06 -6.55 0.54
C ALA A 24 20.70 -7.25 -0.77
N GLY A 25 20.50 -8.58 -0.69
CA GLY A 25 20.19 -9.40 -1.84
C GLY A 25 18.73 -9.17 -2.23
N ARG A 26 18.47 -8.91 -3.52
CA ARG A 26 17.11 -8.92 -4.06
C ARG A 26 16.75 -10.30 -4.57
N VAL A 27 15.49 -10.69 -4.42
CA VAL A 27 14.99 -12.00 -4.84
C VAL A 27 13.64 -11.87 -5.54
N THR A 28 13.41 -12.72 -6.54
CA THR A 28 12.09 -12.85 -7.16
C THR A 28 11.21 -13.74 -6.28
N GLU A 29 10.14 -13.18 -5.74
CA GLU A 29 9.14 -13.90 -4.96
C GLU A 29 7.84 -13.96 -5.75
N CYS A 30 7.28 -15.17 -5.91
CA CYS A 30 6.00 -15.38 -6.57
C CYS A 30 4.93 -15.84 -5.55
N THR A 31 3.69 -15.51 -5.85
CA THR A 31 2.51 -15.73 -5.00
C THR A 31 1.66 -16.91 -5.50
N ALA A 32 0.68 -17.35 -4.73
CA ALA A 32 -0.19 -18.48 -5.10
C ALA A 32 -1.03 -18.20 -6.35
N ILE A 33 -1.25 -16.93 -6.68
CA ILE A 33 -1.91 -16.49 -7.92
C ILE A 33 -0.94 -16.14 -9.05
N ASN A 34 0.31 -16.62 -8.99
CA ASN A 34 1.35 -16.46 -10.02
C ASN A 34 1.76 -15.01 -10.33
N ILE A 35 1.50 -14.08 -9.41
CA ILE A 35 2.09 -12.73 -9.48
C ILE A 35 3.47 -12.77 -8.80
N CYS A 36 4.48 -12.17 -9.43
CA CYS A 36 5.83 -12.10 -8.89
C CYS A 36 6.29 -10.66 -8.67
N TYR A 37 7.14 -10.49 -7.66
CA TYR A 37 7.76 -9.22 -7.27
C TYR A 37 9.26 -9.40 -7.06
N CYS A 38 10.05 -8.38 -7.39
CA CYS A 38 11.46 -8.31 -7.03
C CYS A 38 11.63 -7.56 -5.71
N VAL A 39 11.80 -8.31 -4.63
CA VAL A 39 11.79 -7.78 -3.25
C VAL A 39 13.15 -7.86 -2.59
N GLU A 40 13.34 -7.05 -1.55
CA GLU A 40 14.50 -7.15 -0.67
C GLU A 40 14.40 -8.42 0.19
N GLN A 41 15.45 -9.26 0.19
CA GLN A 41 15.39 -10.54 0.90
C GLN A 41 15.16 -10.37 2.41
N ASP A 42 15.76 -9.34 3.00
CA ASP A 42 15.72 -9.08 4.44
C ASP A 42 14.36 -8.52 4.91
N ILE A 43 13.49 -8.09 3.98
CA ILE A 43 12.16 -7.57 4.32
C ILE A 43 11.14 -8.68 4.58
N LYS A 44 11.40 -9.90 4.10
CA LYS A 44 10.45 -11.01 4.11
C LYS A 44 9.93 -11.38 5.51
N PRO A 45 10.77 -11.45 6.57
CA PRO A 45 10.26 -11.72 7.92
C PRO A 45 9.25 -10.68 8.41
N ALA A 46 9.45 -9.40 8.06
CA ALA A 46 8.51 -8.34 8.41
C ALA A 46 7.18 -8.47 7.64
N ILE A 47 7.25 -8.85 6.35
CA ILE A 47 6.08 -9.18 5.54
C ILE A 47 5.28 -10.32 6.19
N ASP A 48 5.93 -11.43 6.56
CA ASP A 48 5.26 -12.60 7.12
C ASP A 48 4.62 -12.30 8.50
N ALA A 49 5.28 -11.47 9.32
CA ALA A 49 4.73 -10.99 10.58
C ALA A 49 3.47 -10.11 10.37
N ASN A 50 3.51 -9.19 9.40
CA ASN A 50 2.36 -8.35 9.06
C ASN A 50 1.20 -9.18 8.51
N ILE A 51 1.44 -10.15 7.63
CA ILE A 51 0.41 -11.06 7.11
C ILE A 51 -0.27 -11.81 8.26
N SER A 52 0.53 -12.34 9.20
CA SER A 52 0.00 -13.08 10.36
C SER A 52 -0.89 -12.20 11.24
N LYS A 53 -0.45 -10.97 11.53
CA LYS A 53 -1.22 -9.98 12.29
C LYS A 53 -2.51 -9.59 11.57
N ILE A 54 -2.45 -9.33 10.26
CA ILE A 54 -3.62 -8.97 9.45
C ILE A 54 -4.64 -10.10 9.45
N ARG A 55 -4.21 -11.35 9.24
CA ARG A 55 -5.10 -12.52 9.27
C ARG A 55 -5.74 -12.72 10.64
N GLN A 56 -5.01 -12.46 11.73
CA GLN A 56 -5.57 -12.48 13.09
C GLN A 56 -6.69 -11.44 13.25
N GLN A 57 -6.48 -10.21 12.77
CA GLN A 57 -7.51 -9.17 12.82
C GLN A 57 -8.73 -9.53 11.96
N ILE A 58 -8.53 -10.08 10.76
CA ILE A 58 -9.62 -10.55 9.91
C ILE A 58 -10.41 -11.64 10.62
N ALA A 59 -9.74 -12.65 11.20
CA ALA A 59 -10.39 -13.73 11.94
C ALA A 59 -11.19 -13.20 13.14
N GLU A 60 -10.66 -12.24 13.88
CA GLU A 60 -11.36 -11.58 14.99
C GLU A 60 -12.63 -10.88 14.49
N GLN A 61 -12.56 -10.08 13.43
CA GLN A 61 -13.73 -9.37 12.91
C GLN A 61 -14.77 -10.34 12.33
N LYS A 62 -14.34 -11.43 11.69
CA LYS A 62 -15.24 -12.52 11.27
C LYS A 62 -15.92 -13.19 12.46
N SER A 63 -15.23 -13.34 13.60
CA SER A 63 -15.84 -13.91 14.81
C SER A 63 -16.97 -13.05 15.38
N TYR A 64 -16.98 -11.75 15.08
CA TYR A 64 -18.08 -10.84 15.37
C TYR A 64 -19.22 -10.88 14.33
N GLY A 65 -19.15 -11.77 13.34
CA GLY A 65 -20.14 -11.88 12.28
C GLY A 65 -20.08 -10.76 11.24
N LYS A 66 -18.97 -10.02 11.15
CA LYS A 66 -18.82 -8.95 10.16
C LYS A 66 -18.39 -9.50 8.81
N ALA A 67 -18.92 -8.90 7.75
CA ALA A 67 -18.34 -8.99 6.42
C ALA A 67 -17.04 -8.18 6.37
N ILE A 68 -16.05 -8.71 5.65
CA ILE A 68 -14.68 -8.21 5.59
C ILE A 68 -14.45 -7.56 4.23
N GLY A 69 -14.17 -6.27 4.25
CA GLY A 69 -13.77 -5.53 3.07
C GLY A 69 -12.28 -5.21 3.06
N TYR A 70 -11.66 -5.24 1.89
CA TYR A 70 -10.36 -4.61 1.67
C TYR A 70 -10.53 -3.24 1.02
N MET A 71 -9.79 -2.23 1.45
CA MET A 71 -9.81 -0.91 0.80
C MET A 71 -8.49 -0.62 0.09
N SER A 72 -8.59 -0.30 -1.20
CA SER A 72 -7.47 0.17 -2.03
C SER A 72 -7.48 1.70 -2.12
N LEU A 73 -6.34 2.34 -1.86
CA LEU A 73 -6.15 3.78 -1.98
C LEU A 73 -4.69 4.11 -2.36
N PRO A 74 -4.45 5.15 -3.18
CA PRO A 74 -3.09 5.63 -3.45
C PRO A 74 -2.41 6.17 -2.18
N ILE A 75 -1.64 5.36 -1.45
CA ILE A 75 -0.91 5.85 -0.26
C ILE A 75 0.38 6.58 -0.65
N SER A 76 1.04 6.14 -1.73
CA SER A 76 2.35 6.63 -2.14
C SER A 76 2.31 8.07 -2.69
N THR A 77 3.40 8.81 -2.50
CA THR A 77 3.58 10.18 -2.99
C THR A 77 4.08 10.17 -4.43
N VAL A 78 3.18 10.00 -5.40
CA VAL A 78 3.51 10.08 -6.83
C VAL A 78 2.73 11.22 -7.47
N GLY A 79 3.35 11.93 -8.41
CA GLY A 79 2.67 12.91 -9.25
C GLY A 79 2.07 14.11 -8.52
N GLY A 80 2.56 14.48 -7.33
CA GLY A 80 2.03 15.59 -6.52
C GLY A 80 1.13 15.16 -5.35
N ALA A 81 0.86 13.85 -5.20
CA ALA A 81 0.20 13.31 -4.03
C ALA A 81 1.04 13.50 -2.76
N TYR A 82 0.36 13.66 -1.62
CA TYR A 82 0.99 13.74 -0.30
C TYR A 82 0.39 12.70 0.65
N SER A 83 1.23 11.82 1.19
CA SER A 83 0.79 10.66 1.98
C SER A 83 0.03 11.07 3.23
N GLY A 84 0.38 12.18 3.89
CA GLY A 84 -0.35 12.68 5.06
C GLY A 84 -1.82 12.98 4.76
N ILE A 85 -2.13 13.51 3.58
CA ILE A 85 -3.51 13.72 3.13
C ILE A 85 -4.15 12.39 2.74
N ASN A 86 -3.44 11.53 2.00
CA ASN A 86 -4.01 10.26 1.54
C ASN A 86 -4.34 9.32 2.70
N LEU A 87 -3.53 9.30 3.76
CA LEU A 87 -3.80 8.56 5.00
C LEU A 87 -5.04 9.10 5.73
N LYS A 88 -5.22 10.44 5.76
CA LYS A 88 -6.46 11.05 6.26
C LYS A 88 -7.67 10.58 5.44
N VAL A 89 -7.60 10.67 4.12
CA VAL A 89 -8.69 10.21 3.23
C VAL A 89 -8.98 8.73 3.43
N ALA A 90 -7.96 7.90 3.64
CA ALA A 90 -8.14 6.48 3.92
C ALA A 90 -8.93 6.25 5.21
N ALA A 91 -8.58 6.95 6.30
CA ALA A 91 -9.29 6.84 7.57
C ALA A 91 -10.76 7.29 7.44
N GLU A 92 -11.01 8.46 6.84
CA GLU A 92 -12.38 8.98 6.67
C GLU A 92 -13.22 8.13 5.72
N THR A 93 -12.62 7.57 4.66
CA THR A 93 -13.32 6.68 3.73
C THR A 93 -13.67 5.35 4.40
N LYS A 94 -12.75 4.76 5.19
CA LYS A 94 -13.05 3.58 6.02
C LYS A 94 -14.27 3.83 6.90
N ASP A 95 -14.27 4.93 7.65
CA ASP A 95 -15.38 5.25 8.57
C ASP A 95 -16.70 5.45 7.82
N LYS A 96 -16.66 6.12 6.66
CA LYS A 96 -17.83 6.35 5.80
C LYS A 96 -18.39 5.03 5.25
N VAL A 97 -17.54 4.13 4.78
CA VAL A 97 -17.95 2.83 4.22
C VAL A 97 -18.52 1.92 5.31
N GLU A 98 -17.86 1.82 6.46
CA GLU A 98 -18.38 1.05 7.60
C GLU A 98 -19.70 1.63 8.11
N LYS A 99 -19.84 2.97 8.18
CA LYS A 99 -21.11 3.61 8.53
C LYS A 99 -22.22 3.28 7.54
N ARG A 100 -21.93 3.32 6.24
CA ARG A 100 -22.89 3.01 5.18
C ARG A 100 -23.44 1.59 5.28
N PHE A 101 -22.57 0.61 5.44
CA PHE A 101 -22.98 -0.80 5.53
C PHE A 101 -23.41 -1.22 6.93
N GLY A 102 -23.10 -0.42 7.95
CA GLY A 102 -23.35 -0.69 9.35
C GLY A 102 -22.07 -1.14 10.07
N VAL A 103 -21.66 -0.37 11.08
CA VAL A 103 -20.41 -0.60 11.84
C VAL A 103 -20.35 -1.93 12.59
N LYS A 104 -21.52 -2.56 12.80
CA LYS A 104 -21.66 -3.91 13.39
C LYS A 104 -21.65 -5.02 12.34
N SER A 105 -21.79 -4.68 11.06
CA SER A 105 -21.97 -5.62 9.96
C SER A 105 -20.78 -5.68 9.02
N VAL A 106 -19.99 -4.61 8.93
CA VAL A 106 -18.81 -4.53 8.05
C VAL A 106 -17.60 -4.05 8.83
N TRP A 107 -16.44 -4.62 8.48
CA TRP A 107 -15.15 -4.07 8.82
C TRP A 107 -14.26 -3.97 7.56
N ILE A 108 -13.59 -2.83 7.42
CA ILE A 108 -12.66 -2.55 6.32
C ILE A 108 -11.21 -2.67 6.80
N LEU A 109 -10.43 -3.53 6.15
CA LEU A 109 -8.97 -3.49 6.23
C LEU A 109 -8.48 -2.25 5.47
N ASN A 110 -7.91 -1.30 6.22
CA ASN A 110 -7.29 -0.08 5.67
C ASN A 110 -5.76 -0.24 5.64
N PRO A 111 -5.13 -0.34 4.44
CA PRO A 111 -3.68 -0.42 4.27
C PRO A 111 -2.90 0.77 4.83
N GLY A 112 -3.54 1.93 4.95
CA GLY A 112 -2.96 3.15 5.53
C GLY A 112 -2.86 3.14 7.05
N GLY A 113 -3.32 2.08 7.72
CA GLY A 113 -3.13 1.93 9.16
C GLY A 113 -1.65 1.81 9.53
N SER A 114 -1.22 2.49 10.60
CA SER A 114 0.18 2.45 11.09
C SER A 114 0.66 1.07 11.53
N GLY A 115 -0.24 0.09 11.62
CA GLY A 115 0.07 -1.26 12.08
C GLY A 115 0.70 -2.19 11.04
N PHE A 116 0.87 -1.76 9.78
CA PHE A 116 1.29 -2.61 8.65
C PHE A 116 2.47 -2.05 7.84
N SER A 117 3.15 -1.03 8.38
CA SER A 117 4.34 -0.46 7.73
C SER A 117 5.47 -1.48 7.72
N LEU A 118 6.23 -1.48 6.62
CA LEU A 118 7.47 -2.23 6.51
C LEU A 118 8.66 -1.39 7.01
N PRO A 119 9.75 -2.02 7.43
CA PRO A 119 10.99 -1.35 7.80
C PRO A 119 11.49 -0.32 6.77
N SER A 120 12.30 0.63 7.24
CA SER A 120 12.97 1.61 6.36
C SER A 120 13.75 0.90 5.25
N GLY A 121 13.64 1.41 4.02
CA GLY A 121 14.23 0.80 2.83
C GLY A 121 13.25 -0.05 2.01
N ALA A 122 12.10 -0.43 2.58
CA ALA A 122 11.04 -1.07 1.82
C ALA A 122 10.53 -0.19 0.67
N ASN A 123 10.32 -0.80 -0.48
CA ASN A 123 9.80 -0.17 -1.68
C ASN A 123 8.40 -0.72 -2.04
N GLY A 124 7.80 -0.21 -3.11
CA GLY A 124 6.45 -0.60 -3.50
C GLY A 124 6.29 -2.09 -3.84
N ALA A 125 7.32 -2.75 -4.38
CA ALA A 125 7.26 -4.19 -4.66
C ALA A 125 7.23 -5.01 -3.35
N ASP A 126 7.93 -4.57 -2.31
CA ASP A 126 7.90 -5.23 -0.99
C ASP A 126 6.50 -5.11 -0.36
N TYR A 127 5.91 -3.92 -0.41
CA TYR A 127 4.53 -3.70 0.03
C TYR A 127 3.54 -4.52 -0.79
N MET A 128 3.73 -4.60 -2.11
CA MET A 128 2.83 -5.37 -2.96
C MET A 128 2.97 -6.87 -2.76
N LEU A 129 4.14 -7.41 -2.46
CA LEU A 129 4.25 -8.81 -2.04
C LEU A 129 3.43 -9.08 -0.77
N GLN A 130 3.52 -8.18 0.23
CA GLN A 130 2.71 -8.27 1.45
C GLN A 130 1.22 -8.26 1.13
N TRP A 131 0.75 -7.24 0.39
CA TRP A 131 -0.67 -7.10 0.09
C TRP A 131 -1.18 -8.24 -0.78
N THR A 132 -0.45 -8.68 -1.80
CA THR A 132 -0.86 -9.83 -2.62
C THR A 132 -1.03 -11.09 -1.79
N ARG A 133 -0.11 -11.39 -0.86
CA ARG A 133 -0.24 -12.56 0.05
C ARG A 133 -1.39 -12.43 1.06
N VAL A 134 -1.76 -11.21 1.44
CA VAL A 134 -2.97 -10.95 2.23
C VAL A 134 -4.20 -11.21 1.38
N LEU A 135 -4.28 -10.56 0.21
CA LEU A 135 -5.46 -10.53 -0.66
C LEU A 135 -5.76 -11.87 -1.31
N GLU A 136 -4.74 -12.67 -1.61
CA GLU A 136 -4.92 -13.99 -2.21
C GLU A 136 -5.47 -15.02 -1.21
N GLY A 137 -5.39 -14.73 0.09
CA GLY A 137 -5.80 -15.65 1.15
C GLY A 137 -4.93 -16.91 1.23
N PRO A 138 -5.18 -17.81 2.19
CA PRO A 138 -4.43 -19.05 2.36
C PRO A 138 -4.35 -19.95 1.11
N ASN A 139 -5.39 -19.98 0.27
CA ASN A 139 -5.53 -20.90 -0.86
C ASN A 139 -5.50 -20.22 -2.24
N GLY A 140 -5.18 -18.92 -2.30
CA GLY A 140 -5.14 -18.19 -3.56
C GLY A 140 -6.53 -17.92 -4.17
N ASN A 141 -7.58 -17.84 -3.34
CA ASN A 141 -8.95 -17.53 -3.77
C ASN A 141 -9.52 -16.28 -3.07
N GLY A 142 -8.73 -15.60 -2.24
CA GLY A 142 -9.15 -14.39 -1.51
C GLY A 142 -10.27 -14.64 -0.52
N GLU A 143 -10.35 -15.85 0.04
CA GLU A 143 -11.38 -16.32 0.97
C GLU A 143 -11.49 -15.49 2.27
N ASP A 144 -10.50 -14.63 2.51
CA ASP A 144 -10.51 -13.71 3.64
C ASP A 144 -11.45 -12.51 3.45
N PHE A 145 -11.86 -12.22 2.21
CA PHE A 145 -12.59 -11.01 1.86
C PHE A 145 -13.92 -11.30 1.16
N ASP A 146 -14.93 -10.54 1.58
CA ASP A 146 -16.26 -10.52 0.98
C ASP A 146 -16.36 -9.47 -0.12
N PHE A 147 -15.61 -8.35 0.01
CA PHE A 147 -15.59 -7.31 -1.01
C PHE A 147 -14.30 -6.48 -1.03
N PHE A 148 -14.02 -5.84 -2.16
CA PHE A 148 -12.96 -4.85 -2.31
C PHE A 148 -13.58 -3.48 -2.58
N TYR A 149 -13.05 -2.44 -1.95
CA TYR A 149 -13.46 -1.06 -2.12
C TYR A 149 -12.30 -0.24 -2.68
N PHE A 150 -12.45 0.26 -3.90
CA PHE A 150 -11.45 1.09 -4.56
C PHE A 150 -11.83 2.55 -4.42
N VAL A 151 -10.97 3.32 -3.76
CA VAL A 151 -11.20 4.75 -3.50
C VAL A 151 -11.15 5.55 -4.81
N GLY A 152 -12.18 6.36 -5.03
CA GLY A 152 -12.30 7.20 -6.22
C GLY A 152 -12.33 8.71 -5.93
N PRO A 153 -12.55 9.53 -6.96
CA PRO A 153 -12.58 10.98 -6.84
C PRO A 153 -13.65 11.52 -5.88
N ALA A 154 -14.84 10.92 -5.82
CA ALA A 154 -15.91 11.36 -4.91
C ALA A 154 -15.56 11.07 -3.44
N ASP A 155 -14.82 9.99 -3.16
CA ASP A 155 -14.29 9.73 -1.82
C ASP A 155 -13.27 10.80 -1.39
N PHE A 156 -12.33 11.17 -2.28
CA PHE A 156 -11.40 12.28 -2.04
C PHE A 156 -12.15 13.61 -1.88
N ALA A 157 -13.10 13.91 -2.77
CA ALA A 157 -13.90 15.12 -2.70
C ALA A 157 -14.63 15.23 -1.35
N SER A 158 -15.24 14.13 -0.91
CA SER A 158 -15.91 14.05 0.39
C SER A 158 -14.97 14.34 1.56
N ALA A 159 -13.75 13.78 1.56
CA ALA A 159 -12.77 13.95 2.65
C ALA A 159 -12.08 15.33 2.66
N LEU A 160 -12.03 15.97 1.50
CA LEU A 160 -11.39 17.27 1.28
C LEU A 160 -12.39 18.44 1.32
N GLY A 161 -13.70 18.16 1.39
CA GLY A 161 -14.74 19.20 1.40
C GLY A 161 -14.94 19.87 0.04
N LEU A 162 -14.69 19.12 -1.04
CA LEU A 162 -14.89 19.57 -2.41
C LEU A 162 -16.36 19.40 -2.80
N THR A 163 -16.89 20.36 -3.54
CA THR A 163 -18.34 20.47 -3.82
C THR A 163 -18.67 20.53 -5.30
N GLY A 164 -17.65 20.52 -6.17
CA GLY A 164 -17.80 20.80 -7.60
C GLY A 164 -17.73 22.29 -7.96
N GLU A 165 -17.56 23.17 -6.97
CA GLU A 165 -17.48 24.62 -7.16
C GLU A 165 -16.16 25.16 -6.60
N GLY A 166 -15.30 25.70 -7.47
CA GLY A 166 -14.01 26.29 -7.07
C GLY A 166 -13.08 25.29 -6.37
N ASP A 167 -13.17 24.00 -6.70
CA ASP A 167 -12.45 22.95 -5.98
C ASP A 167 -10.93 23.09 -6.13
N MET A 168 -10.46 23.58 -7.28
CA MET A 168 -9.04 23.80 -7.51
C MET A 168 -8.48 24.89 -6.58
N GLU A 169 -9.23 25.97 -6.37
CA GLU A 169 -8.92 27.05 -5.43
C GLU A 169 -8.96 26.55 -3.98
N LYS A 170 -9.97 25.76 -3.61
CA LYS A 170 -10.05 25.13 -2.28
C LYS A 170 -8.86 24.21 -1.99
N ILE A 171 -8.37 23.50 -3.00
CA ILE A 171 -7.18 22.66 -2.87
C ILE A 171 -5.91 23.51 -2.72
N ASP A 172 -5.80 24.63 -3.43
CA ASP A 172 -4.71 25.59 -3.25
C ASP A 172 -4.71 26.16 -1.81
N ASP A 173 -5.88 26.52 -1.27
CA ASP A 173 -6.04 26.97 0.12
C ASP A 173 -5.74 25.86 1.13
N LEU A 174 -6.11 24.61 0.82
CA LEU A 174 -5.75 23.45 1.62
C LEU A 174 -4.23 23.28 1.67
N PHE A 175 -3.54 23.42 0.53
CA PHE A 175 -2.08 23.34 0.48
C PHE A 175 -1.46 24.41 1.38
N ASP A 176 -1.87 25.68 1.27
CA ASP A 176 -1.30 26.78 2.06
C ASP A 176 -1.50 26.54 3.56
N ARG A 177 -2.72 26.16 3.98
CA ARG A 177 -3.01 25.84 5.39
C ARG A 177 -2.18 24.67 5.89
N ARG A 178 -2.04 23.61 5.09
CA ARG A 178 -1.25 22.43 5.45
C ARG A 178 0.24 22.73 5.49
N TYR A 179 0.76 23.52 4.55
CA TYR A 179 2.17 23.87 4.51
C TYR A 179 2.62 24.59 5.79
N LEU A 180 1.75 25.42 6.38
CA LEU A 180 2.00 26.07 7.66
C LEU A 180 1.96 25.08 8.85
N ALA A 181 1.08 24.08 8.82
CA ALA A 181 0.82 23.19 9.96
C ALA A 181 1.61 21.86 9.93
N ASP A 182 2.03 21.39 8.76
CA ASP A 182 2.53 20.04 8.53
C ASP A 182 4.01 20.05 8.13
N GLN A 183 4.87 19.61 9.05
CA GLN A 183 6.32 19.51 8.79
C GLN A 183 6.63 18.53 7.66
N GLY A 184 5.89 17.42 7.56
CA GLY A 184 6.11 16.43 6.52
C GLY A 184 5.80 16.97 5.13
N LEU A 185 4.78 17.83 5.00
CA LEU A 185 4.51 18.53 3.74
C LEU A 185 5.63 19.52 3.40
N ARG A 186 6.14 20.29 4.38
CA ARG A 186 7.28 21.19 4.16
C ARG A 186 8.52 20.44 3.69
N ASP A 187 8.82 19.31 4.31
CA ASP A 187 9.95 18.47 3.94
C ASP A 187 9.77 17.90 2.53
N ALA A 188 8.56 17.45 2.17
CA ALA A 188 8.26 16.98 0.82
C ALA A 188 8.44 18.08 -0.24
N VAL A 189 8.06 19.32 0.08
CA VAL A 189 8.28 20.48 -0.80
C VAL A 189 9.77 20.82 -0.91
N ALA A 190 10.50 20.85 0.20
CA ALA A 190 11.94 21.11 0.20
C ALA A 190 12.72 20.05 -0.58
N GLN A 191 12.24 18.80 -0.59
CA GLN A 191 12.80 17.69 -1.36
C GLN A 191 12.32 17.67 -2.83
N GLY A 192 11.48 18.62 -3.25
CA GLY A 192 10.95 18.69 -4.62
C GLY A 192 9.95 17.58 -4.98
N LYS A 193 9.46 16.81 -4.01
CA LYS A 193 8.49 15.72 -4.23
C LYS A 193 7.07 16.24 -4.51
N VAL A 194 6.74 17.40 -3.96
CA VAL A 194 5.44 18.06 -4.09
C VAL A 194 5.66 19.55 -4.29
N SER A 195 4.81 20.19 -5.09
CA SER A 195 4.69 21.65 -5.18
C SER A 195 3.22 22.02 -5.15
N LYS A 196 2.89 23.28 -4.86
CA LYS A 196 1.49 23.72 -4.83
C LYS A 196 0.73 23.38 -6.14
N PRO A 197 1.28 23.64 -7.34
CA PRO A 197 0.60 23.24 -8.58
C PRO A 197 0.44 21.73 -8.76
N THR A 198 1.45 20.92 -8.41
CA THR A 198 1.35 19.46 -8.58
C THR A 198 0.40 18.84 -7.56
N PHE A 199 0.37 19.36 -6.33
CA PHE A 199 -0.60 19.01 -5.29
C PHE A 199 -2.02 19.30 -5.77
N ARG A 200 -2.28 20.53 -6.22
CA ARG A 200 -3.58 20.94 -6.77
C ARG A 200 -4.02 20.04 -7.92
N ASN A 201 -3.16 19.88 -8.92
CA ASN A 201 -3.49 19.07 -10.09
C ASN A 201 -3.63 17.58 -9.76
N TYR A 202 -2.98 17.09 -8.70
CA TYR A 202 -3.23 15.72 -8.22
C TYR A 202 -4.61 15.63 -7.58
N TYR A 203 -4.88 16.42 -6.54
CA TYR A 203 -6.12 16.31 -5.78
C TYR A 203 -7.38 16.72 -6.55
N GLY A 204 -7.24 17.61 -7.54
CA GLY A 204 -8.37 18.07 -8.34
C GLY A 204 -8.66 17.23 -9.59
N LEU A 205 -7.67 16.49 -10.12
CA LEU A 205 -7.82 15.80 -11.42
C LEU A 205 -7.50 14.30 -11.37
N ARG A 206 -6.73 13.82 -10.38
CA ARG A 206 -6.10 12.49 -10.40
C ARG A 206 -6.23 11.72 -9.09
N ALA A 207 -6.94 12.25 -8.10
CA ALA A 207 -7.08 11.61 -6.80
C ALA A 207 -7.99 10.39 -6.87
N SER A 208 -7.42 9.25 -7.23
CA SER A 208 -8.10 7.95 -7.25
C SER A 208 -7.08 6.82 -7.37
N ILE A 209 -7.57 5.58 -7.25
CA ILE A 209 -6.79 4.38 -7.56
C ILE A 209 -6.22 4.34 -8.99
N ALA A 210 -6.77 5.10 -9.95
CA ALA A 210 -6.35 5.10 -11.35
C ALA A 210 -4.95 5.70 -11.60
N PHE A 211 -4.35 6.32 -10.57
CA PHE A 211 -3.02 6.93 -10.64
C PHE A 211 -2.08 6.36 -9.57
N SER A 212 -2.21 5.05 -9.31
CA SER A 212 -1.50 4.33 -8.24
C SER A 212 -0.96 3.00 -8.74
N TYR A 213 0.35 2.82 -8.73
CA TYR A 213 0.96 1.52 -9.06
C TYR A 213 0.42 0.39 -8.17
N GLY A 214 0.34 0.60 -6.85
CA GLY A 214 -0.16 -0.42 -5.93
C GLY A 214 -1.63 -0.77 -6.19
N SER A 215 -2.48 0.25 -6.39
CA SER A 215 -3.91 0.01 -6.62
C SER A 215 -4.21 -0.65 -7.96
N HIS A 216 -3.36 -0.44 -8.96
CA HIS A 216 -3.42 -1.17 -10.21
C HIS A 216 -3.11 -2.67 -10.05
N ASP A 217 -2.11 -2.99 -9.23
CA ASP A 217 -1.84 -4.39 -8.87
C ASP A 217 -3.02 -4.98 -8.08
N GLU A 218 -3.56 -4.26 -7.10
CA GLU A 218 -4.73 -4.67 -6.30
C GLU A 218 -5.98 -4.93 -7.16
N TRP A 219 -6.23 -4.09 -8.17
CA TRP A 219 -7.30 -4.32 -9.15
C TRP A 219 -7.07 -5.60 -9.95
N ASN A 220 -5.86 -5.80 -10.45
CA ASN A 220 -5.50 -6.99 -11.20
C ASN A 220 -5.54 -8.26 -10.34
N ILE A 221 -5.21 -8.16 -9.04
CA ILE A 221 -5.35 -9.25 -8.06
C ILE A 221 -6.82 -9.63 -7.91
N LEU A 222 -7.71 -8.67 -7.65
CA LEU A 222 -9.16 -8.94 -7.59
C LEU A 222 -9.65 -9.67 -8.84
N ARG A 223 -9.27 -9.17 -10.03
CA ARG A 223 -9.66 -9.76 -11.31
C ARG A 223 -9.22 -11.22 -11.41
N LEU A 224 -7.96 -11.51 -11.07
CA LEU A 224 -7.40 -12.87 -11.08
C LEU A 224 -8.08 -13.80 -10.08
N LEU A 225 -8.39 -13.30 -8.86
CA LEU A 225 -9.10 -14.08 -7.86
C LEU A 225 -10.52 -14.43 -8.32
N ASN A 226 -11.24 -13.48 -8.89
CA ASN A 226 -12.58 -13.72 -9.42
C ASN A 226 -12.57 -14.64 -10.64
N ASP A 227 -11.55 -14.56 -11.50
CA ASP A 227 -11.37 -15.50 -12.60
C ASP A 227 -11.19 -16.94 -12.11
N ARG A 228 -10.33 -17.14 -11.09
CA ARG A 228 -10.16 -18.44 -10.43
C ARG A 228 -11.44 -18.94 -9.78
N ARG A 229 -12.16 -18.07 -9.06
CA ARG A 229 -13.44 -18.42 -8.42
C ARG A 229 -14.50 -18.85 -9.42
N ARG A 230 -14.62 -18.17 -10.56
CA ARG A 230 -15.55 -18.57 -11.64
C ARG A 230 -15.19 -19.92 -12.25
N GLY A 231 -13.91 -20.19 -12.45
CA GLY A 231 -13.42 -21.46 -12.99
C GLY A 231 -13.49 -22.63 -12.00
N GLY A 232 -13.60 -22.37 -10.70
CA GLY A 232 -13.65 -23.39 -9.65
C GLY A 232 -15.06 -23.86 -9.30
N THR A 233 -15.23 -25.15 -9.01
CA THR A 233 -16.52 -25.76 -8.61
C THR A 233 -17.01 -25.30 -7.23
N GLN A 234 -16.12 -24.77 -6.39
CA GLN A 234 -16.44 -24.35 -5.01
C GLN A 234 -17.15 -22.99 -4.94
N PHE A 235 -16.90 -22.09 -5.89
CA PHE A 235 -17.38 -20.71 -5.83
C PHE A 235 -18.36 -20.41 -6.97
N GLY A 236 -17.89 -20.48 -8.22
CA GLY A 236 -18.66 -20.07 -9.38
C GLY A 236 -18.96 -18.57 -9.40
N VAL A 237 -19.84 -18.17 -10.33
CA VAL A 237 -20.21 -16.75 -10.57
C VAL A 237 -20.84 -16.09 -9.34
N ALA A 238 -21.64 -16.85 -8.57
CA ALA A 238 -22.40 -16.33 -7.43
C ALA A 238 -21.54 -15.99 -6.20
N ASN A 239 -20.35 -16.59 -6.07
CA ASN A 239 -19.47 -16.41 -4.91
C ASN A 239 -18.17 -15.66 -5.26
N GLN A 240 -18.20 -14.82 -6.29
CA GLN A 240 -17.13 -13.86 -6.57
C GLN A 240 -17.00 -12.83 -5.43
N ILE A 241 -15.81 -12.28 -5.28
CA ILE A 241 -15.56 -11.12 -4.40
C ILE A 241 -16.26 -9.92 -5.03
N ALA A 242 -17.17 -9.29 -4.27
CA ALA A 242 -17.83 -8.08 -4.73
C ALA A 242 -16.81 -6.93 -4.84
N SER A 243 -17.04 -5.99 -5.77
CA SER A 243 -16.17 -4.82 -5.90
C SER A 243 -16.97 -3.54 -5.98
N PHE A 244 -16.41 -2.51 -5.35
CA PHE A 244 -16.93 -1.16 -5.35
C PHE A 244 -15.85 -0.20 -5.83
N TYR A 245 -16.25 0.81 -6.59
CA TYR A 245 -15.40 1.93 -6.97
C TYR A 245 -16.15 3.23 -6.68
N ASP A 246 -15.51 4.14 -5.96
CA ASP A 246 -16.03 5.48 -5.68
C ASP A 246 -17.44 5.49 -5.06
N GLY A 247 -17.71 4.53 -4.18
CA GLY A 247 -19.02 4.37 -3.52
C GLY A 247 -20.07 3.63 -4.34
N HIS A 248 -19.78 3.13 -5.54
CA HIS A 248 -20.72 2.40 -6.37
C HIS A 248 -20.25 0.97 -6.60
N ALA A 249 -21.19 0.02 -6.76
CA ALA A 249 -20.84 -1.32 -7.19
C ALA A 249 -20.21 -1.25 -8.60
N THR A 250 -19.09 -1.92 -8.79
CA THR A 250 -18.40 -1.94 -10.09
C THR A 250 -19.25 -2.73 -11.09
N PRO A 251 -19.49 -2.19 -12.30
CA PRO A 251 -20.22 -2.93 -13.32
C PRO A 251 -19.41 -4.18 -13.75
N PRO A 252 -20.07 -5.30 -14.13
CA PRO A 252 -19.38 -6.55 -14.47
C PRO A 252 -18.26 -6.37 -15.51
N SER A 253 -18.53 -5.59 -16.56
CA SER A 253 -17.56 -5.32 -17.62
C SER A 253 -16.29 -4.62 -17.12
N ALA A 254 -16.39 -3.76 -16.11
CA ALA A 254 -15.22 -3.12 -15.52
C ALA A 254 -14.50 -4.08 -14.55
N ALA A 255 -15.24 -4.80 -13.70
CA ALA A 255 -14.68 -5.72 -12.72
C ALA A 255 -13.84 -6.86 -13.34
N GLU A 256 -14.09 -7.19 -14.61
CA GLU A 256 -13.39 -8.24 -15.35
C GLU A 256 -12.22 -7.72 -16.21
N GLN A 257 -12.07 -6.39 -16.36
CA GLN A 257 -11.00 -5.80 -17.17
C GLN A 257 -9.69 -5.68 -16.39
N GLY A 258 -8.59 -6.07 -17.04
CA GLY A 258 -7.25 -5.81 -16.54
C GLY A 258 -6.84 -4.35 -16.75
N VAL A 259 -6.03 -3.82 -15.85
CA VAL A 259 -5.41 -2.50 -15.95
C VAL A 259 -3.89 -2.63 -16.07
N SER A 260 -3.20 -1.53 -16.37
CA SER A 260 -1.73 -1.55 -16.44
C SER A 260 -1.12 -2.08 -15.14
N THR A 261 0.00 -2.78 -15.22
CA THR A 261 0.68 -3.30 -14.03
C THR A 261 1.34 -2.19 -13.22
N GLY A 262 1.42 -2.42 -11.92
CA GLY A 262 2.11 -1.60 -10.94
C GLY A 262 3.55 -2.01 -10.73
N TYR A 263 3.80 -2.66 -9.59
CA TYR A 263 5.10 -3.16 -9.15
C TYR A 263 5.39 -4.61 -9.55
N VAL A 264 4.42 -5.28 -10.21
CA VAL A 264 4.60 -6.65 -10.71
C VAL A 264 5.82 -6.73 -11.62
N GLY A 265 6.71 -7.67 -11.32
CA GLY A 265 7.95 -7.86 -12.07
C GLY A 265 8.90 -8.81 -11.37
N ARG A 266 9.78 -9.43 -12.16
CA ARG A 266 10.87 -10.27 -11.64
C ARG A 266 12.13 -9.42 -11.47
N CYS A 267 13.08 -9.92 -10.69
CA CYS A 267 14.40 -9.30 -10.63
C CYS A 267 15.12 -9.49 -11.97
N ASN A 268 15.77 -8.43 -12.44
CA ASN A 268 16.69 -8.48 -13.57
C ASN A 268 18.10 -8.50 -12.99
N PHE A 269 18.81 -9.61 -13.13
CA PHE A 269 20.20 -9.79 -12.70
C PHE A 269 21.14 -9.79 -13.89
#